data_AF-A0A0Q4BHN6-F1
#
_entry.id   AF-A0A0Q4BHN6-F1
#
_cell.length_a   1.000
_cell.length_b   1.000
_cell.length_c   1.000
_cell.angle_alpha   90.00
_cell.angle_beta   90.00
_cell.angle_gamma   90.00
#
_symmetry.space_group_name_H-M   'P 1'
#
loop_
_entity.id
_entity.type
_entity.pdbx_description
1 polymer ?
#
loop_
_entity_poly.entity_id
_entity_poly.type
_entity_poly.pdbx_seq_one_letter_code
_entity_poly.pdbx_strand_id
1 'polypeptide(L)'
;MAIDNGSALDAFFEEVKNLGFFGRLFSWGRVRKLSYDASNELALLRSQRDSWSQQRQDLDRLLASHRSEAETKAGEIERLSAELIKAQTSLDEVRNQIKERESRIRELETSAGSNTQLIADLRAQVSGLQRQAEERNAEIADFERRLAEAATARDGNAERIRQLTAELNDANRKLEELDRSIKERDKLITQFESAEASRKEEHAAKVNEVTAFMNGLKEDKVRLEREKEEALRAHMEEMKRTWLNHEIRVEETLRALCSKHTIEYLGKEKVPFRGKPDNTLRICDEYVIFDAKSPQGEDLSNFAAYVNKQAEEVKKYVKEKDVKKDIYLVVPNNTVHVFESYVVNHGDYRVYIVTVDSLEPILLSLKRIEEYEFAEQLSPEEREDICRVIGRLSHLTKRRIQVDSFFCDEAFKALKECGCLPDELAEKTLEYERSAKLNPPQERRAKIIADRELQKSVEMVRKEAEFLGLETTEAVAKTVRGMPLLNEDSEEDQERV
;
A
#
# COMPACT_ATOMS: atom_id res chain seq x y z
N MET A 1 -34.04 -185.71 79.89
CA MET A 1 -33.27 -186.35 80.97
C MET A 1 -34.31 -186.97 81.90
N ALA A 2 -34.63 -188.24 81.70
CA ALA A 2 -33.93 -189.41 82.24
C ALA A 2 -34.34 -189.68 83.70
N ILE A 3 -34.68 -190.95 83.95
CA ILE A 3 -34.95 -191.60 85.26
C ILE A 3 -36.39 -191.32 85.73
N ASP A 4 -37.39 -192.09 85.31
CA ASP A 4 -37.71 -193.43 85.88
C ASP A 4 -37.36 -193.52 87.38
N ASN A 5 -37.97 -192.64 88.15
CA ASN A 5 -38.21 -192.84 89.58
C ASN A 5 -39.72 -192.91 89.71
N GLY A 6 -40.28 -194.11 89.91
CA GLY A 6 -41.70 -194.26 90.21
C GLY A 6 -42.08 -193.27 91.31
N SER A 7 -43.05 -192.39 91.02
CA SER A 7 -43.48 -191.31 91.93
C SER A 7 -43.79 -191.91 93.29
N ALA A 8 -43.26 -191.29 94.35
CA ALA A 8 -43.53 -191.76 95.70
C ALA A 8 -45.02 -191.61 96.03
N LEU A 9 -45.69 -190.61 95.45
CA LEU A 9 -47.15 -190.46 95.50
C LEU A 9 -47.88 -191.65 94.85
N ASP A 10 -47.53 -191.98 93.61
CA ASP A 10 -48.17 -193.10 92.89
C ASP A 10 -47.87 -194.44 93.57
N ALA A 11 -46.63 -194.66 94.03
CA ALA A 11 -46.22 -195.84 94.77
C ALA A 11 -46.89 -195.95 96.16
N PHE A 12 -47.13 -194.83 96.86
CA PHE A 12 -47.91 -194.81 98.10
C PHE A 12 -49.37 -195.21 97.86
N PHE A 13 -50.02 -194.63 96.85
CA PHE A 13 -51.42 -194.94 96.55
C PHE A 13 -51.61 -196.40 96.08
N GLU A 14 -50.67 -196.94 95.30
CA GLU A 14 -50.69 -198.36 94.90
C GLU A 14 -50.49 -199.32 96.09
N GLU A 15 -49.54 -199.06 97.00
CA GLU A 15 -49.33 -199.90 98.19
C GLU A 15 -50.55 -199.88 99.14
N VAL A 16 -51.19 -198.73 99.32
CA VAL A 16 -52.43 -198.60 100.11
C VAL A 16 -53.57 -199.40 99.50
N LYS A 17 -53.70 -199.38 98.17
CA LYS A 17 -54.80 -200.04 97.44
C LYS A 17 -54.71 -201.57 97.50
N ASN A 18 -53.49 -202.12 97.59
CA ASN A 18 -53.24 -203.58 97.51
C ASN A 18 -53.09 -204.28 98.89
N LEU A 19 -53.42 -203.64 100.01
CA LEU A 19 -53.28 -204.18 101.38
C LEU A 19 -54.38 -205.20 101.78
N GLY A 20 -54.01 -206.49 101.84
CA GLY A 20 -54.84 -207.60 102.38
C GLY A 20 -54.81 -207.75 103.91
N PHE A 21 -55.57 -208.71 104.48
CA PHE A 21 -55.80 -208.87 105.94
C PHE A 21 -54.53 -208.91 106.79
N PHE A 22 -53.51 -209.68 106.40
CA PHE A 22 -52.23 -209.75 107.13
C PHE A 22 -51.32 -208.52 106.89
N GLY A 23 -51.40 -207.90 105.70
CA GLY A 23 -50.69 -206.64 105.43
C GLY A 23 -51.19 -205.51 106.32
N ARG A 24 -52.51 -205.42 106.53
CA ARG A 24 -53.11 -204.45 107.46
C ARG A 24 -52.73 -204.64 108.92
N LEU A 25 -52.19 -205.81 109.32
CA LEU A 25 -51.71 -206.03 110.69
C LEU A 25 -50.22 -205.74 110.85
N PHE A 26 -49.38 -205.92 109.82
CA PHE A 26 -47.91 -205.94 109.99
C PHE A 26 -47.08 -205.07 109.02
N SER A 27 -47.62 -204.47 107.94
CA SER A 27 -46.81 -203.71 106.95
C SER A 27 -46.86 -202.18 107.06
N TRP A 28 -47.38 -201.63 108.16
CA TRP A 28 -47.51 -200.19 108.41
C TRP A 28 -46.18 -199.40 108.37
N GLY A 29 -45.04 -200.04 108.66
CA GLY A 29 -43.73 -199.39 108.57
C GLY A 29 -43.37 -198.92 107.16
N ARG A 30 -43.75 -199.70 106.12
CA ARG A 30 -43.46 -199.38 104.71
C ARG A 30 -44.40 -198.31 104.18
N VAL A 31 -45.70 -198.42 104.47
CA VAL A 31 -46.73 -197.43 104.13
C VAL A 31 -46.40 -196.07 104.73
N ARG A 32 -45.88 -196.04 105.96
CA ARG A 32 -45.45 -194.80 106.62
C ARG A 32 -44.29 -194.12 105.89
N LYS A 33 -43.28 -194.88 105.45
CA LYS A 33 -42.14 -194.32 104.69
C LYS A 33 -42.61 -193.74 103.34
N LEU A 34 -43.41 -194.51 102.59
CA LEU A 34 -43.99 -194.06 101.32
C LEU A 34 -44.89 -192.83 101.51
N SER A 35 -45.64 -192.75 102.62
CA SER A 35 -46.43 -191.56 102.97
C SER A 35 -45.56 -190.30 103.15
N TYR A 36 -44.40 -190.42 103.80
CA TYR A 36 -43.49 -189.29 103.95
C TYR A 36 -42.86 -188.89 102.63
N ASP A 37 -42.41 -189.87 101.83
CA ASP A 37 -41.81 -189.61 100.52
C ASP A 37 -42.85 -188.96 99.56
N ALA A 38 -44.08 -189.46 99.53
CA ALA A 38 -45.21 -188.88 98.81
C ALA A 38 -45.57 -187.47 99.30
N SER A 39 -45.59 -187.24 100.61
CA SER A 39 -45.87 -185.93 101.18
C SER A 39 -44.77 -184.92 100.85
N ASN A 40 -43.50 -185.34 100.84
CA ASN A 40 -42.37 -184.50 100.44
C ASN A 40 -42.42 -184.16 98.95
N GLU A 41 -42.76 -185.12 98.10
CA GLU A 41 -42.95 -184.88 96.66
C GLU A 41 -44.13 -183.95 96.39
N LEU A 42 -45.27 -184.12 97.08
CA LEU A 42 -46.42 -183.22 97.01
C LEU A 42 -46.03 -181.80 97.48
N ALA A 43 -45.24 -181.68 98.54
CA ALA A 43 -44.76 -180.41 99.05
C ALA A 43 -43.83 -179.72 98.03
N LEU A 44 -42.95 -180.49 97.36
CA LEU A 44 -42.09 -179.99 96.30
C LEU A 44 -42.91 -179.52 95.08
N LEU A 45 -43.88 -180.30 94.61
CA LEU A 45 -44.75 -179.92 93.50
C LEU A 45 -45.63 -178.72 93.83
N ARG A 46 -46.11 -178.61 95.07
CA ARG A 46 -46.81 -177.40 95.56
C ARG A 46 -45.87 -176.20 95.54
N SER A 47 -44.67 -176.34 96.06
CA SER A 47 -43.65 -175.28 96.03
C SER A 47 -43.30 -174.86 94.60
N GLN A 48 -43.19 -175.80 93.66
CA GLN A 48 -42.95 -175.50 92.25
C GLN A 48 -44.14 -174.77 91.62
N ARG A 49 -45.38 -175.25 91.84
CA ARG A 49 -46.60 -174.57 91.37
C ARG A 49 -46.68 -173.15 91.93
N ASP A 50 -46.39 -172.97 93.21
CA ASP A 50 -46.39 -171.65 93.85
C ASP A 50 -45.28 -170.77 93.25
N SER A 51 -44.11 -171.33 92.95
CA SER A 51 -43.04 -170.63 92.21
C SER A 51 -43.45 -170.24 90.79
N TRP A 52 -44.10 -171.11 90.02
CA TRP A 52 -44.61 -170.82 88.68
C TRP A 52 -45.75 -169.81 88.71
N SER A 53 -46.62 -169.89 89.71
CA SER A 53 -47.69 -168.92 89.96
C SER A 53 -47.10 -167.54 90.25
N GLN A 54 -46.05 -167.48 91.07
CA GLN A 54 -45.32 -166.25 91.37
C GLN A 54 -44.65 -165.68 90.11
N GLN A 55 -43.94 -166.51 89.33
CA GLN A 55 -43.35 -166.09 88.06
C GLN A 55 -44.38 -165.55 87.07
N ARG A 56 -45.56 -166.18 87.00
CA ARG A 56 -46.65 -165.72 86.14
C ARG A 56 -47.20 -164.37 86.61
N GLN A 57 -47.38 -164.18 87.92
CA GLN A 57 -47.77 -162.89 88.48
C GLN A 57 -46.72 -161.80 88.21
N ASP A 58 -45.43 -162.12 88.32
CA ASP A 58 -44.36 -161.16 88.06
C ASP A 58 -44.26 -160.82 86.56
N LEU A 59 -44.46 -161.79 85.66
CA LEU A 59 -44.58 -161.55 84.23
C LEU A 59 -45.82 -160.72 83.87
N ASP A 60 -46.97 -160.96 84.51
CA ASP A 60 -48.18 -160.17 84.31
C ASP A 60 -47.98 -158.72 84.79
N ARG A 61 -47.27 -158.52 85.91
CA ARG A 61 -46.86 -157.19 86.38
C ARG A 61 -45.93 -156.49 85.40
N LEU A 62 -44.93 -157.19 84.85
CA LEU A 62 -44.02 -156.64 83.84
C LEU A 62 -44.75 -156.28 82.54
N LEU A 63 -45.67 -157.14 82.07
CA LEU A 63 -46.51 -156.85 80.92
C LEU A 63 -47.42 -155.64 81.15
N ALA A 64 -48.01 -155.51 82.34
CA ALA A 64 -48.80 -154.34 82.71
C ALA A 64 -47.93 -153.06 82.74
N SER A 65 -46.72 -153.13 83.30
CA SER A 65 -45.76 -152.01 83.31
C SER A 65 -45.37 -151.58 81.89
N HIS A 66 -44.98 -152.52 81.04
CA HIS A 66 -44.62 -152.21 79.65
C HIS A 66 -45.80 -151.72 78.82
N ARG A 67 -47.02 -152.19 79.08
CA ARG A 67 -48.24 -151.63 78.45
C ARG A 67 -48.47 -150.19 78.87
N SER A 68 -48.36 -149.88 80.15
CA SER A 68 -48.47 -148.50 80.65
C SER A 68 -47.36 -147.59 80.09
N GLU A 69 -46.13 -148.08 79.98
CA GLU A 69 -45.03 -147.37 79.31
C GLU A 69 -45.29 -147.15 77.81
N ALA A 70 -45.89 -148.14 77.12
CA ALA A 70 -46.24 -147.99 75.71
C ALA A 70 -47.37 -146.97 75.51
N GLU A 71 -48.38 -146.97 76.38
CA GLU A 71 -49.49 -146.01 76.37
C GLU A 71 -49.01 -144.58 76.65
N THR A 72 -48.12 -144.41 77.64
CA THR A 72 -47.53 -143.09 77.94
C THR A 72 -46.67 -142.57 76.78
N LYS A 73 -45.82 -143.41 76.20
CA LYS A 73 -45.02 -143.05 75.01
C LYS A 73 -45.91 -142.77 73.79
N ALA A 74 -46.99 -143.52 73.59
CA ALA A 74 -47.96 -143.25 72.52
C ALA A 74 -48.59 -141.85 72.69
N GLY A 75 -48.99 -141.50 73.91
CA GLY A 75 -49.48 -140.15 74.23
C GLY A 75 -48.43 -139.05 74.00
N GLU A 76 -47.16 -139.31 74.32
CA GLU A 76 -46.06 -138.38 74.02
C GLU A 76 -45.84 -138.20 72.51
N ILE A 77 -45.91 -139.29 71.73
CA ILE A 77 -45.82 -139.24 70.26
C ILE A 77 -46.98 -138.44 69.67
N GLU A 78 -48.20 -138.63 70.16
CA GLU A 78 -49.36 -137.84 69.75
C GLU A 78 -49.18 -136.36 70.07
N ARG A 79 -48.71 -136.02 71.29
CA ARG A 79 -48.42 -134.63 71.67
C ARG A 79 -47.36 -134.00 70.78
N LEU A 80 -46.24 -134.69 70.56
CA LEU A 80 -45.13 -134.21 69.73
C LEU A 80 -45.54 -134.08 68.26
N SER A 81 -46.36 -134.99 67.73
CA SER A 81 -46.89 -134.87 66.37
C SER A 81 -47.83 -133.68 66.22
N ALA A 82 -48.68 -133.41 67.22
CA ALA A 82 -49.51 -132.21 67.24
C ALA A 82 -48.66 -130.92 67.32
N GLU A 83 -47.58 -130.90 68.10
CA GLU A 83 -46.64 -129.79 68.17
C GLU A 83 -45.88 -129.59 66.85
N LEU A 84 -45.47 -130.69 66.20
CA LEU A 84 -44.82 -130.64 64.89
C LEU A 84 -45.75 -130.05 63.84
N ILE A 85 -47.03 -130.47 63.81
CA ILE A 85 -48.03 -129.92 62.89
C ILE A 85 -48.20 -128.41 63.13
N LYS A 86 -48.34 -127.97 64.40
CA LYS A 86 -48.43 -126.54 64.73
C LYS A 86 -47.20 -125.75 64.30
N ALA A 87 -46.01 -126.32 64.50
CA ALA A 87 -44.75 -125.70 64.06
C ALA A 87 -44.70 -125.61 62.53
N GLN A 88 -45.10 -126.65 61.80
CA GLN A 88 -45.18 -126.66 60.34
C GLN A 88 -46.15 -125.59 59.82
N THR A 89 -47.36 -125.49 60.39
CA THR A 89 -48.33 -124.46 59.99
C THR A 89 -47.80 -123.06 60.25
N SER A 90 -47.14 -122.83 61.39
CA SER A 90 -46.52 -121.53 61.71
C SER A 90 -45.36 -121.19 60.76
N LEU A 91 -44.58 -122.18 60.35
CA LEU A 91 -43.48 -122.01 59.41
C LEU A 91 -44.00 -121.66 58.01
N ASP A 92 -45.08 -122.32 57.57
CA ASP A 92 -45.72 -122.00 56.30
C ASP A 92 -46.34 -120.59 56.30
N GLU A 93 -46.93 -120.17 57.41
CA GLU A 93 -47.42 -118.80 57.57
C GLU A 93 -46.29 -117.76 57.48
N VAL A 94 -45.19 -117.97 58.21
CA VAL A 94 -44.01 -117.09 58.15
C VAL A 94 -43.40 -117.09 56.74
N ARG A 95 -43.32 -118.25 56.08
CA ARG A 95 -42.83 -118.36 54.69
C ARG A 95 -43.70 -117.56 53.73
N ASN A 96 -45.03 -117.57 53.91
CA ASN A 96 -45.94 -116.76 53.10
C ASN A 96 -45.76 -115.26 53.36
N GLN A 97 -45.61 -114.85 54.62
CA GLN A 97 -45.32 -113.46 54.97
C GLN A 97 -43.97 -112.98 54.40
N ILE A 98 -42.95 -113.83 54.38
CA ILE A 98 -41.65 -113.52 53.75
C ILE A 98 -41.84 -113.29 52.25
N LYS A 99 -42.57 -114.16 51.54
CA LYS A 99 -42.85 -113.98 50.10
C LYS A 99 -43.58 -112.68 49.81
N GLU A 100 -44.56 -112.31 50.62
CA GLU A 100 -45.30 -111.05 50.47
C GLU A 100 -44.41 -109.82 50.73
N ARG A 101 -43.53 -109.89 51.74
CA ARG A 101 -42.56 -108.82 51.99
C ARG A 101 -41.53 -108.72 50.88
N GLU A 102 -41.06 -109.83 50.33
CA GLU A 102 -40.16 -109.86 49.17
C GLU A 102 -40.81 -109.24 47.93
N SER A 103 -42.09 -109.55 47.64
CA SER A 103 -42.80 -108.90 46.54
C SER A 103 -42.95 -107.40 46.77
N ARG A 104 -43.25 -106.99 48.01
CA ARG A 104 -43.37 -105.56 48.36
C ARG A 104 -42.04 -104.82 48.24
N ILE A 105 -40.93 -105.45 48.62
CA ILE A 105 -39.58 -104.89 48.45
C ILE A 105 -39.28 -104.67 46.96
N ARG A 106 -39.55 -105.65 46.09
CA ARG A 106 -39.34 -105.50 44.64
C ARG A 106 -40.16 -104.37 44.03
N GLU A 107 -41.41 -104.20 44.46
CA GLU A 107 -42.25 -103.07 44.03
C GLU A 107 -41.64 -101.72 44.45
N LEU A 108 -41.20 -101.63 45.71
CA LEU A 108 -40.55 -100.43 46.23
C LEU A 108 -39.23 -100.13 45.52
N GLU A 109 -38.42 -101.14 45.22
CA GLU A 109 -37.17 -101.01 44.45
C GLU A 109 -37.45 -100.50 43.03
N THR A 110 -38.47 -101.03 42.37
CA THR A 110 -38.88 -100.60 41.03
C THR A 110 -39.36 -99.14 41.05
N SER A 111 -40.19 -98.78 42.04
CA SER A 111 -40.64 -97.40 42.23
C SER A 111 -39.49 -96.46 42.57
N ALA A 112 -38.55 -96.87 43.42
CA ALA A 112 -37.36 -96.10 43.75
C ALA A 112 -36.47 -95.87 42.52
N GLY A 113 -36.31 -96.87 41.65
CA GLY A 113 -35.62 -96.74 40.37
C GLY A 113 -36.28 -95.71 39.45
N SER A 114 -37.61 -95.78 39.31
CA SER A 114 -38.37 -94.80 38.53
C SER A 114 -38.25 -93.37 39.08
N ASN A 115 -38.35 -93.21 40.40
CA ASN A 115 -38.17 -91.91 41.05
C ASN A 115 -36.74 -91.37 40.88
N THR A 116 -35.73 -92.24 40.92
CA THR A 116 -34.33 -91.85 40.71
C THR A 116 -34.12 -91.32 39.30
N GLN A 117 -34.72 -91.99 38.29
CA GLN A 117 -34.70 -91.51 36.91
C GLN A 117 -35.39 -90.15 36.77
N LEU A 118 -36.58 -89.99 37.36
CA LEU A 118 -37.30 -88.71 37.33
C LEU A 118 -36.49 -87.58 37.98
N ILE A 119 -35.83 -87.84 39.11
CA ILE A 119 -34.94 -86.86 39.76
C ILE A 119 -33.76 -86.50 38.85
N ALA A 120 -33.17 -87.46 38.15
CA ALA A 120 -32.09 -87.20 37.20
C ALA A 120 -32.55 -86.31 36.05
N ASP A 121 -33.71 -86.60 35.46
CA ASP A 121 -34.29 -85.83 34.36
C ASP A 121 -34.66 -84.39 34.80
N LEU A 122 -35.25 -84.24 35.99
CA LEU A 122 -35.56 -82.92 36.57
C LEU A 122 -34.28 -82.12 36.85
N ARG A 123 -33.22 -82.75 37.36
CA ARG A 123 -31.92 -82.09 37.56
C ARG A 123 -31.32 -81.62 36.24
N ALA A 124 -31.41 -82.43 35.19
CA ALA A 124 -30.98 -82.05 33.85
C ALA A 124 -31.77 -80.84 33.33
N GLN A 125 -33.10 -80.83 33.48
CA GLN A 125 -33.94 -79.69 33.09
C GLN A 125 -33.60 -78.42 33.87
N VAL A 126 -33.43 -78.51 35.20
CA VAL A 126 -33.01 -77.37 36.04
C VAL A 126 -31.67 -76.81 35.58
N SER A 127 -30.69 -77.67 35.29
CA SER A 127 -29.40 -77.22 34.77
C SER A 127 -29.50 -76.51 33.42
N GLY A 128 -30.39 -76.99 32.53
CA GLY A 128 -30.66 -76.36 31.24
C GLY A 128 -31.33 -74.99 31.39
N LEU A 129 -32.34 -74.90 32.25
CA LEU A 129 -33.02 -73.62 32.56
C LEU A 129 -32.08 -72.62 33.23
N GLN A 130 -31.20 -73.08 34.12
CA GLN A 130 -30.21 -72.24 34.77
C GLN A 130 -29.24 -71.64 33.74
N ARG A 131 -28.74 -72.46 32.81
CA ARG A 131 -27.90 -71.97 31.71
C ARG A 131 -28.63 -70.94 30.84
N GLN A 132 -29.89 -71.19 30.50
CA GLN A 132 -30.69 -70.23 29.73
C GLN A 132 -30.89 -68.91 30.49
N ALA A 133 -31.10 -68.96 31.80
CA ALA A 133 -31.20 -67.76 32.63
C ALA A 133 -29.87 -66.98 32.66
N GLU A 134 -28.74 -67.68 32.77
CA GLU A 134 -27.40 -67.07 32.70
C GLU A 134 -27.14 -66.40 31.34
N GLU A 135 -27.48 -67.07 30.24
CA GLU A 135 -27.38 -66.52 28.88
C GLU A 135 -28.25 -65.26 28.71
N ARG A 136 -29.52 -65.30 29.18
CA ARG A 136 -30.42 -64.14 29.12
C ARG A 136 -29.98 -62.98 30.00
N ASN A 137 -29.42 -63.26 31.18
CA ASN A 137 -28.86 -62.22 32.04
C ASN A 137 -27.64 -61.55 31.40
N ALA A 138 -26.80 -62.30 30.67
CA ALA A 138 -25.69 -61.74 29.92
C ALA A 138 -26.17 -60.85 28.76
N GLU A 139 -27.21 -61.26 28.03
CA GLU A 139 -27.85 -60.44 26.99
C GLU A 139 -28.44 -59.14 27.56
N ILE A 140 -29.14 -59.21 28.71
CA ILE A 140 -29.68 -58.03 29.39
C ILE A 140 -28.54 -57.06 29.77
N ALA A 141 -27.44 -57.56 30.33
CA ALA A 141 -26.30 -56.72 30.69
C ALA A 141 -25.66 -56.03 29.48
N ASP A 142 -25.60 -56.70 28.32
CA ASP A 142 -25.13 -56.08 27.07
C ASP A 142 -26.10 -54.98 26.59
N PHE A 143 -27.41 -55.25 26.60
CA PHE A 143 -28.40 -54.24 26.23
C PHE A 143 -28.39 -53.02 27.16
N GLU A 144 -28.21 -53.22 28.47
CA GLU A 144 -28.06 -52.13 29.45
C GLU A 144 -26.82 -51.28 29.15
N ARG A 145 -25.68 -51.92 28.84
CA ARG A 145 -24.46 -51.20 28.44
C ARG A 145 -24.71 -50.36 27.18
N ARG A 146 -25.31 -50.95 26.14
CA ARG A 146 -25.60 -50.26 24.88
C ARG A 146 -26.60 -49.12 25.06
N LEU A 147 -27.58 -49.28 25.94
CA LEU A 147 -28.51 -48.21 26.32
C LEU A 147 -27.81 -47.08 27.05
N ALA A 148 -26.89 -47.38 27.97
CA ALA A 148 -26.09 -46.37 28.66
C ALA A 148 -25.20 -45.60 27.68
N GLU A 149 -24.50 -46.28 26.78
CA GLU A 149 -23.71 -45.66 25.72
C GLU A 149 -24.57 -44.76 24.82
N ALA A 150 -25.73 -45.24 24.37
CA ALA A 150 -26.67 -44.46 23.57
C ALA A 150 -27.21 -43.23 24.33
N ALA A 151 -27.46 -43.35 25.63
CA ALA A 151 -27.87 -42.23 26.48
C ALA A 151 -26.78 -41.17 26.59
N THR A 152 -25.52 -41.56 26.84
CA THR A 152 -24.40 -40.61 26.89
C THR A 152 -24.17 -39.92 25.53
N ALA A 153 -24.29 -40.65 24.43
CA ALA A 153 -24.20 -40.08 23.08
C ALA A 153 -25.36 -39.10 22.81
N ARG A 154 -26.58 -39.43 23.24
CA ARG A 154 -27.74 -38.53 23.14
C ARG A 154 -27.51 -37.23 23.91
N ASP A 155 -27.00 -37.32 25.14
CA ASP A 155 -26.74 -36.14 25.98
C ASP A 155 -25.63 -35.26 25.39
N GLY A 156 -24.56 -35.87 24.88
CA GLY A 156 -23.49 -35.17 24.16
C GLY A 156 -24.02 -34.45 22.91
N ASN A 157 -24.87 -35.12 22.12
CA ASN A 157 -25.52 -34.52 20.96
C ASN A 157 -26.47 -33.38 21.35
N ALA A 158 -27.22 -33.53 22.43
CA ALA A 158 -28.11 -32.49 22.93
C ALA A 158 -27.34 -31.23 23.34
N GLU A 159 -26.19 -31.40 24.01
CA GLU A 159 -25.31 -30.28 24.36
C GLU A 159 -24.71 -29.61 23.11
N ARG A 160 -24.28 -30.40 22.12
CA ARG A 160 -23.79 -29.85 20.84
C ARG A 160 -24.87 -29.07 20.10
N ILE A 161 -26.13 -29.53 20.12
CA ILE A 161 -27.26 -28.80 19.55
C ILE A 161 -27.48 -27.46 20.27
N ARG A 162 -27.38 -27.42 21.61
CA ARG A 162 -27.49 -26.17 22.37
C ARG A 162 -26.39 -25.18 21.99
N GLN A 163 -25.15 -25.65 21.89
CA GLN A 163 -24.02 -24.81 21.46
C GLN A 163 -24.23 -24.24 20.06
N LEU A 164 -24.58 -25.10 19.09
CA LEU A 164 -24.83 -24.67 17.71
C LEU A 164 -26.01 -23.69 17.61
N THR A 165 -27.04 -23.88 18.44
CA THR A 165 -28.19 -22.97 18.49
C THR A 165 -27.79 -21.60 19.06
N ALA A 166 -26.92 -21.57 20.08
CA ALA A 166 -26.37 -20.33 20.61
C ALA A 166 -25.50 -19.60 19.57
N GLU A 167 -24.59 -20.33 18.91
CA GLU A 167 -23.75 -19.79 17.83
C GLU A 167 -24.59 -19.22 16.68
N LEU A 168 -25.65 -19.92 16.27
CA LEU A 168 -26.59 -19.47 15.23
C LEU A 168 -27.30 -18.18 15.65
N ASN A 169 -27.77 -18.10 16.89
CA ASN A 169 -28.43 -16.89 17.41
C ASN A 169 -27.48 -15.69 17.42
N ASP A 170 -26.23 -15.88 17.83
CA ASP A 170 -25.22 -14.81 17.83
C ASP A 170 -24.85 -14.38 16.40
N ALA A 171 -24.75 -15.32 15.45
CA ALA A 171 -24.56 -15.01 14.04
C ALA A 171 -25.74 -14.20 13.47
N ASN A 172 -26.97 -14.56 13.81
CA ASN A 172 -28.17 -13.82 13.40
C ASN A 172 -28.19 -12.39 13.97
N ARG A 173 -27.82 -12.21 15.24
CA ARG A 173 -27.68 -10.86 15.84
C ARG A 173 -26.66 -10.00 15.09
N LYS A 174 -25.50 -10.57 14.75
CA LYS A 174 -24.48 -9.86 13.95
C LYS A 174 -24.99 -9.49 12.56
N LEU A 175 -25.75 -10.37 11.92
CA LEU A 175 -26.39 -10.07 10.63
C LEU A 175 -27.38 -8.91 10.75
N GLU A 176 -28.21 -8.89 11.78
CA GLU A 176 -29.14 -7.78 12.04
C GLU A 176 -28.42 -6.46 12.34
N GLU A 177 -27.29 -6.49 13.03
CA GLU A 177 -26.43 -5.32 13.26
C GLU A 177 -25.80 -4.79 11.97
N LEU A 178 -25.27 -5.69 11.14
CA LEU A 178 -24.70 -5.32 9.84
C LEU A 178 -25.77 -4.76 8.91
N ASP A 179 -26.95 -5.36 8.84
CA ASP A 179 -28.09 -4.87 8.05
C ASP A 179 -28.53 -3.47 8.50
N ARG A 180 -28.57 -3.21 9.81
CA ARG A 180 -28.81 -1.86 10.34
C ARG A 180 -27.73 -0.87 9.91
N SER A 181 -26.46 -1.25 9.99
CA SER A 181 -25.35 -0.38 9.58
C SER A 181 -25.34 -0.09 8.09
N ILE A 182 -25.69 -1.07 7.24
CA ILE A 182 -25.83 -0.89 5.80
C ILE A 182 -26.94 0.13 5.52
N LYS A 183 -28.13 -0.05 6.12
CA LYS A 183 -29.25 0.89 5.96
C LYS A 183 -28.90 2.31 6.40
N GLU A 184 -28.11 2.46 7.46
CA GLU A 184 -27.65 3.78 7.93
C GLU A 184 -26.64 4.41 6.95
N ARG A 185 -25.70 3.62 6.43
CA ARG A 185 -24.76 4.06 5.40
C ARG A 185 -25.46 4.45 4.10
N ASP A 186 -26.45 3.70 3.65
CA ASP A 186 -27.22 4.02 2.45
C ASP A 186 -27.99 5.34 2.61
N LYS A 187 -28.54 5.60 3.80
CA LYS A 187 -29.15 6.91 4.14
C LYS A 187 -28.14 8.05 4.07
N LEU A 188 -26.92 7.84 4.59
CA LEU A 188 -25.85 8.84 4.51
C LEU A 188 -25.42 9.10 3.06
N ILE A 189 -25.25 8.05 2.26
CA ILE A 189 -24.89 8.16 0.83
C ILE A 189 -25.95 8.97 0.09
N THR A 190 -27.22 8.62 0.23
CA THR A 190 -28.33 9.36 -0.41
C THR A 190 -28.39 10.82 0.03
N GLN A 191 -28.12 11.13 1.30
CA GLN A 191 -28.00 12.51 1.77
C GLN A 191 -26.80 13.24 1.15
N PHE A 192 -25.64 12.61 1.06
CA PHE A 192 -24.46 13.19 0.42
C PHE A 192 -24.66 13.43 -1.07
N GLU A 193 -25.25 12.47 -1.79
CA GLU A 193 -25.58 12.62 -3.21
C GLU A 193 -26.56 13.78 -3.44
N SER A 194 -27.60 13.90 -2.61
CA SER A 194 -28.53 15.02 -2.66
C SER A 194 -27.85 16.37 -2.39
N ALA A 195 -26.97 16.44 -1.39
CA ALA A 195 -26.21 17.64 -1.06
C ALA A 195 -25.20 18.02 -2.16
N GLU A 196 -24.54 17.03 -2.78
CA GLU A 196 -23.61 17.27 -3.88
C GLU A 196 -24.35 17.75 -5.13
N ALA A 197 -25.51 17.17 -5.45
CA ALA A 197 -26.37 17.61 -6.54
C ALA A 197 -26.83 19.07 -6.34
N SER A 198 -27.31 19.41 -5.14
CA SER A 198 -27.69 20.78 -4.78
C SER A 198 -26.51 21.75 -4.90
N ARG A 199 -25.32 21.38 -4.40
CA ARG A 199 -24.11 22.20 -4.56
C ARG A 199 -23.71 22.39 -6.02
N LYS A 200 -23.83 21.35 -6.86
CA LYS A 200 -23.56 21.45 -8.30
C LYS A 200 -24.54 22.41 -8.98
N GLU A 201 -25.82 22.34 -8.62
CA GLU A 201 -26.85 23.23 -9.15
C GLU A 201 -26.61 24.69 -8.73
N GLU A 202 -26.31 24.95 -7.44
CA GLU A 202 -25.92 26.28 -6.96
C GLU A 202 -24.67 26.81 -7.67
N HIS A 203 -23.65 25.96 -7.85
CA HIS A 203 -22.43 26.34 -8.54
C HIS A 203 -22.71 26.66 -10.02
N ALA A 204 -23.52 25.85 -10.70
CA ALA A 204 -23.94 26.11 -12.07
C ALA A 204 -24.71 27.43 -12.18
N ALA A 205 -25.62 27.73 -11.24
CA ALA A 205 -26.33 28.99 -11.18
C ALA A 205 -25.38 30.20 -11.02
N LYS A 206 -24.43 30.12 -10.07
CA LYS A 206 -23.41 31.17 -9.87
C LYS A 206 -22.51 31.36 -11.08
N VAL A 207 -22.08 30.27 -11.73
CA VAL A 207 -21.29 30.33 -12.97
C VAL A 207 -22.09 31.00 -14.08
N ASN A 208 -23.37 30.68 -14.23
CA ASN A 208 -24.25 31.32 -15.21
C ASN A 208 -24.40 32.82 -14.93
N GLU A 209 -24.58 33.21 -13.66
CA GLU A 209 -24.66 34.61 -13.23
C GLU A 209 -23.35 35.38 -13.55
N VAL A 210 -22.19 34.81 -13.19
CA VAL A 210 -20.88 35.40 -13.51
C VAL A 210 -20.68 35.49 -15.01
N THR A 211 -21.07 34.47 -15.77
CA THR A 211 -20.94 34.48 -17.23
C THR A 211 -21.81 35.57 -17.85
N ALA A 212 -23.05 35.74 -17.38
CA ALA A 212 -23.93 36.81 -17.81
C ALA A 212 -23.35 38.19 -17.47
N PHE A 213 -22.82 38.37 -16.25
CA PHE A 213 -22.15 39.61 -15.84
C PHE A 213 -20.91 39.90 -16.70
N MET A 214 -20.06 38.91 -16.95
CA MET A 214 -18.88 39.04 -17.81
C MET A 214 -19.26 39.41 -19.25
N ASN A 215 -20.35 38.85 -19.78
CA ASN A 215 -20.85 39.21 -21.10
C ASN A 215 -21.35 40.67 -21.12
N GLY A 216 -22.12 41.09 -20.12
CA GLY A 216 -22.52 42.50 -19.99
C GLY A 216 -21.32 43.45 -19.89
N LEU A 217 -20.28 43.08 -19.15
CA LEU A 217 -19.05 43.87 -19.03
C LEU A 217 -18.24 43.95 -20.34
N LYS A 218 -18.23 42.86 -21.12
CA LYS A 218 -17.64 42.85 -22.47
C LYS A 218 -18.42 43.77 -23.41
N GLU A 219 -19.74 43.71 -23.39
CA GLU A 219 -20.61 44.59 -24.19
C GLU A 219 -20.42 46.06 -23.81
N ASP A 220 -20.37 46.37 -22.51
CA ASP A 220 -20.09 47.72 -21.99
C ASP A 220 -18.69 48.20 -22.40
N LYS A 221 -17.68 47.32 -22.35
CA LYS A 221 -16.32 47.64 -22.80
C LYS A 221 -16.29 48.00 -24.29
N VAL A 222 -16.95 47.19 -25.13
CA VAL A 222 -17.06 47.45 -26.58
C VAL A 222 -17.79 48.77 -26.84
N ARG A 223 -18.85 49.06 -26.08
CA ARG A 223 -19.57 50.34 -26.18
C ARG A 223 -18.66 51.53 -25.84
N LEU A 224 -17.95 51.46 -24.72
CA LEU A 224 -17.01 52.51 -24.28
C LEU A 224 -15.84 52.72 -25.26
N GLU A 225 -15.29 51.64 -25.82
CA GLU A 225 -14.24 51.73 -26.84
C GLU A 225 -14.74 52.45 -28.10
N ARG A 226 -15.97 52.14 -28.54
CA ARG A 226 -16.61 52.81 -29.67
C ARG A 226 -16.87 54.29 -29.41
N GLU A 227 -17.39 54.63 -28.23
CA GLU A 227 -17.61 56.04 -27.81
C GLU A 227 -16.30 56.83 -27.80
N LYS A 228 -15.21 56.23 -27.30
CA LYS A 228 -13.87 56.84 -27.32
C LYS A 228 -13.35 57.03 -28.75
N GLU A 229 -13.54 56.05 -29.62
CA GLU A 229 -13.08 56.11 -31.01
C GLU A 229 -13.85 57.15 -31.84
N GLU A 230 -15.14 57.33 -31.57
CA GLU A 230 -15.97 58.38 -32.17
C GLU A 230 -15.56 59.77 -31.66
N ALA A 231 -15.28 59.92 -30.36
CA ALA A 231 -14.76 61.16 -29.78
C ALA A 231 -13.38 61.54 -30.35
N LEU A 232 -12.47 60.56 -30.54
CA LEU A 232 -11.15 60.78 -31.12
C LEU A 232 -11.25 61.21 -32.60
N ARG A 233 -12.17 60.61 -33.36
CA ARG A 233 -12.42 61.02 -34.76
C ARG A 233 -12.94 62.45 -34.87
N ALA A 234 -13.88 62.85 -34.01
CA ALA A 234 -14.39 64.22 -33.98
C ALA A 234 -13.28 65.24 -33.64
N HIS A 235 -12.45 64.93 -32.63
CA HIS A 235 -11.30 65.77 -32.25
C HIS A 235 -10.27 65.90 -33.37
N MET A 236 -9.97 64.81 -34.10
CA MET A 236 -9.06 64.84 -35.25
C MET A 236 -9.59 65.67 -36.43
N GLU A 237 -10.90 65.71 -36.66
CA GLU A 237 -11.50 66.56 -37.70
C GLU A 237 -11.45 68.04 -37.35
N GLU A 238 -11.62 68.39 -36.08
CA GLU A 238 -11.51 69.77 -35.58
C GLU A 238 -10.06 70.28 -35.65
N MET A 239 -9.09 69.41 -35.36
CA MET A 239 -7.65 69.71 -35.51
C MET A 239 -7.19 69.94 -36.95
N LYS A 240 -7.73 69.20 -37.93
CA LYS A 240 -7.40 69.41 -39.35
C LYS A 240 -7.86 70.78 -39.87
N ARG A 241 -8.98 71.31 -39.35
CA ARG A 241 -9.47 72.65 -39.70
C ARG A 241 -8.54 73.76 -39.19
N THR A 242 -7.95 73.59 -38.02
CA THR A 242 -7.02 74.57 -37.44
C THR A 242 -5.70 74.66 -38.22
N TRP A 243 -5.23 73.56 -38.82
CA TRP A 243 -4.03 73.55 -39.67
C TRP A 243 -4.21 74.34 -40.97
N LEU A 244 -5.31 74.10 -41.68
CA LEU A 244 -5.61 74.79 -42.94
C LEU A 244 -5.72 76.31 -42.73
N ASN A 245 -6.31 76.73 -41.60
CA ASN A 245 -6.45 78.15 -41.27
C ASN A 245 -5.12 78.84 -40.94
N HIS A 246 -4.12 78.12 -40.40
CA HIS A 246 -2.81 78.68 -40.10
C HIS A 246 -1.98 78.92 -41.36
N GLU A 247 -1.95 77.94 -42.29
CA GLU A 247 -1.20 78.06 -43.55
C GLU A 247 -1.72 79.24 -44.39
N ILE A 248 -3.04 79.36 -44.53
CA ILE A 248 -3.70 80.47 -45.25
C ILE A 248 -3.34 81.82 -44.62
N ARG A 249 -3.37 81.92 -43.28
CA ARG A 249 -3.08 83.16 -42.56
C ARG A 249 -1.63 83.65 -42.75
N VAL A 250 -0.66 82.73 -42.81
CA VAL A 250 0.75 83.07 -43.07
C VAL A 250 0.91 83.62 -44.49
N GLU A 251 0.30 82.97 -45.48
CA GLU A 251 0.36 83.39 -46.89
C GLU A 251 -0.26 84.79 -47.09
N GLU A 252 -1.46 85.03 -46.53
CA GLU A 252 -2.13 86.34 -46.61
C GLU A 252 -1.29 87.46 -45.97
N THR A 253 -0.67 87.18 -44.81
CA THR A 253 0.16 88.14 -44.08
C THR A 253 1.42 88.50 -44.87
N LEU A 254 2.13 87.50 -45.43
CA LEU A 254 3.32 87.75 -46.25
C LEU A 254 3.00 88.54 -47.51
N ARG A 255 1.90 88.21 -48.20
CA ARG A 255 1.47 88.93 -49.42
C ARG A 255 1.14 90.40 -49.12
N ALA A 256 0.47 90.68 -48.00
CA ALA A 256 0.17 92.04 -47.55
C ALA A 256 1.44 92.83 -47.21
N LEU A 257 2.39 92.22 -46.47
CA LEU A 257 3.65 92.85 -46.09
C LEU A 257 4.56 93.15 -47.29
N CYS A 258 4.63 92.24 -48.26
CA CYS A 258 5.40 92.45 -49.47
C CYS A 258 4.85 93.60 -50.32
N SER A 259 3.52 93.71 -50.40
CA SER A 259 2.84 94.82 -51.10
C SER A 259 3.12 96.16 -50.41
N LYS A 260 3.11 96.19 -49.07
CA LYS A 260 3.37 97.40 -48.25
C LYS A 260 4.81 97.90 -48.40
N HIS A 261 5.80 97.01 -48.44
CA HIS A 261 7.23 97.35 -48.41
C HIS A 261 7.91 97.29 -49.79
N THR A 262 7.15 97.14 -50.88
CA THR A 262 7.66 97.05 -52.26
C THR A 262 8.67 95.91 -52.44
N ILE A 263 8.36 94.74 -51.87
CA ILE A 263 9.15 93.50 -52.02
C ILE A 263 8.42 92.60 -53.02
N GLU A 264 9.15 91.93 -53.91
CA GLU A 264 8.54 91.02 -54.89
C GLU A 264 8.20 89.67 -54.24
N TYR A 265 6.91 89.33 -54.26
CA TYR A 265 6.37 88.05 -53.77
C TYR A 265 6.14 87.07 -54.92
N LEU A 266 6.67 85.85 -54.79
CA LEU A 266 6.52 84.76 -55.76
C LEU A 266 5.69 83.64 -55.14
N GLY A 267 4.49 83.40 -55.70
CA GLY A 267 3.63 82.29 -55.30
C GLY A 267 4.14 80.92 -55.80
N LYS A 268 3.60 79.83 -55.22
CA LYS A 268 3.95 78.41 -55.45
C LYS A 268 4.14 78.00 -56.93
N GLU A 269 3.50 78.68 -57.87
CA GLU A 269 3.53 78.36 -59.31
C GLU A 269 4.54 79.18 -60.13
N LYS A 270 5.09 80.27 -59.58
CA LYS A 270 5.97 81.21 -60.29
C LYS A 270 7.45 81.10 -59.92
N VAL A 271 7.81 80.15 -59.05
CA VAL A 271 9.21 79.93 -58.62
C VAL A 271 10.01 79.18 -59.71
N PRO A 272 11.23 79.63 -60.06
CA PRO A 272 12.01 79.06 -61.17
C PRO A 272 12.85 77.82 -60.83
N PHE A 273 12.66 77.22 -59.64
CA PHE A 273 13.43 76.06 -59.15
C PHE A 273 12.55 74.93 -58.58
N ARG A 274 13.11 73.72 -58.44
CA ARG A 274 12.36 72.53 -57.97
C ARG A 274 12.11 72.59 -56.47
N GLY A 275 10.90 72.21 -56.05
CA GLY A 275 10.57 71.96 -54.63
C GLY A 275 9.41 72.78 -54.07
N LYS A 276 8.86 73.73 -54.83
CA LYS A 276 7.63 74.51 -54.52
C LYS A 276 7.47 74.87 -53.03
N PRO A 277 8.36 75.70 -52.47
CA PRO A 277 8.19 76.21 -51.10
C PRO A 277 6.87 76.97 -50.95
N ASP A 278 6.35 77.05 -49.73
CA ASP A 278 5.02 77.66 -49.51
C ASP A 278 4.96 79.13 -49.88
N ASN A 279 5.97 79.91 -49.48
CA ASN A 279 6.10 81.32 -49.80
C ASN A 279 7.56 81.65 -50.16
N THR A 280 7.78 82.44 -51.22
CA THR A 280 9.12 82.86 -51.66
C THR A 280 9.14 84.34 -52.01
N LEU A 281 10.18 85.04 -51.56
CA LEU A 281 10.38 86.47 -51.80
C LEU A 281 11.67 86.69 -52.59
N ARG A 282 11.74 87.75 -53.39
CA ARG A 282 12.98 88.17 -54.06
C ARG A 282 13.53 89.44 -53.40
N ILE A 283 14.74 89.35 -52.84
CA ILE A 283 15.44 90.45 -52.15
C ILE A 283 16.92 90.35 -52.52
N CYS A 284 17.56 91.45 -52.96
CA CYS A 284 18.97 91.48 -53.40
C CYS A 284 19.31 90.44 -54.48
N ASP A 285 18.43 90.26 -55.48
CA ASP A 285 18.54 89.23 -56.52
C ASP A 285 18.66 87.77 -56.03
N GLU A 286 18.43 87.53 -54.73
CA GLU A 286 18.33 86.20 -54.12
C GLU A 286 16.86 85.86 -53.77
N TYR A 287 16.53 84.56 -53.79
CA TYR A 287 15.25 84.02 -53.34
C TYR A 287 15.31 83.67 -51.85
N VAL A 288 14.46 84.32 -51.05
CA VAL A 288 14.30 84.06 -49.62
C VAL A 288 13.03 83.23 -49.38
N ILE A 289 13.16 82.13 -48.65
CA ILE A 289 12.10 81.13 -48.47
C ILE A 289 11.45 81.26 -47.09
N PHE A 290 10.12 81.26 -47.08
CA PHE A 290 9.28 81.24 -45.88
C PHE A 290 8.31 80.04 -45.96
N ASP A 291 8.51 79.03 -45.11
CA ASP A 291 7.74 77.78 -45.11
C ASP A 291 6.92 77.65 -43.82
N ALA A 292 5.61 77.43 -43.90
CA ALA A 292 4.74 77.44 -42.71
C ALA A 292 4.69 76.05 -42.05
N LYS A 293 4.84 75.97 -40.72
CA LYS A 293 4.79 74.71 -39.96
C LYS A 293 3.86 74.83 -38.75
N SER A 294 2.95 73.87 -38.61
CA SER A 294 1.99 73.80 -37.50
C SER A 294 2.06 72.46 -36.75
N PRO A 295 1.74 72.43 -35.44
CA PRO A 295 1.81 71.22 -34.62
C PRO A 295 0.68 70.24 -34.95
N GLN A 296 1.03 68.94 -35.02
CA GLN A 296 0.04 67.88 -35.21
C GLN A 296 -0.63 67.46 -33.89
N GLY A 297 -1.30 68.37 -33.19
CA GLY A 297 -1.89 68.04 -31.89
C GLY A 297 -1.99 69.20 -30.92
N GLU A 298 -2.71 68.99 -29.81
CA GLU A 298 -2.57 69.80 -28.59
C GLU A 298 -1.26 69.46 -27.84
N ASP A 299 -0.75 68.24 -28.01
CA ASP A 299 0.52 67.82 -27.43
C ASP A 299 1.70 68.39 -28.23
N LEU A 300 2.32 69.42 -27.66
CA LEU A 300 3.43 70.15 -28.25
C LEU A 300 4.78 69.45 -28.04
N SER A 301 4.84 68.34 -27.29
CA SER A 301 6.09 67.67 -26.92
C SER A 301 6.93 67.21 -28.12
N ASN A 302 6.26 66.80 -29.21
CA ASN A 302 6.91 66.32 -30.43
C ASN A 302 7.09 67.41 -31.50
N PHE A 303 6.57 68.61 -31.27
CA PHE A 303 6.57 69.66 -32.29
C PHE A 303 7.99 70.20 -32.57
N ALA A 304 8.81 70.37 -31.53
CA ALA A 304 10.21 70.76 -31.70
C ALA A 304 11.00 69.74 -32.54
N ALA A 305 10.83 68.45 -32.28
CA ALA A 305 11.46 67.38 -33.05
C ALA A 305 10.99 67.37 -34.51
N TYR A 306 9.69 67.59 -34.75
CA TYR A 306 9.14 67.70 -36.11
C TYR A 306 9.74 68.87 -36.89
N VAL A 307 9.78 70.07 -36.31
CA VAL A 307 10.33 71.27 -36.99
C VAL A 307 11.83 71.12 -37.22
N ASN A 308 12.59 70.53 -36.28
CA ASN A 308 14.00 70.23 -36.48
C ASN A 308 14.24 69.26 -37.65
N LYS A 309 13.42 68.21 -37.78
CA LYS A 309 13.48 67.32 -38.94
C LYS A 309 13.15 68.06 -40.24
N GLN A 310 12.16 68.95 -40.21
CA GLN A 310 11.83 69.78 -41.37
C GLN A 310 12.98 70.71 -41.77
N ALA A 311 13.74 71.26 -40.80
CA ALA A 311 14.94 72.06 -41.08
C ALA A 311 16.02 71.29 -41.87
N GLU A 312 16.13 69.97 -41.69
CA GLU A 312 16.98 69.11 -42.52
C GLU A 312 16.41 68.92 -43.94
N GLU A 313 15.10 68.77 -44.09
CA GLU A 313 14.42 68.58 -45.38
C GLU A 313 14.48 69.83 -46.27
N VAL A 314 14.61 71.01 -45.66
CA VAL A 314 14.78 72.31 -46.34
C VAL A 314 16.09 72.37 -47.16
N LYS A 315 17.07 71.49 -46.91
CA LYS A 315 18.33 71.37 -47.69
C LYS A 315 18.11 71.28 -49.20
N LYS A 316 16.94 70.78 -49.64
CA LYS A 316 16.58 70.70 -51.06
C LYS A 316 16.57 72.06 -51.77
N TYR A 317 16.27 73.15 -51.07
CA TYR A 317 16.20 74.50 -51.64
C TYR A 317 17.56 75.20 -51.72
N VAL A 318 18.43 74.97 -50.74
CA VAL A 318 19.76 75.58 -50.62
C VAL A 318 20.71 75.20 -51.75
N LYS A 319 20.44 74.09 -52.45
CA LYS A 319 21.26 73.62 -53.58
C LYS A 319 21.10 74.48 -54.84
N GLU A 320 20.06 75.30 -54.90
CA GLU A 320 19.75 76.13 -56.06
C GLU A 320 20.59 77.42 -56.04
N LYS A 321 21.02 77.87 -57.22
CA LYS A 321 22.12 78.84 -57.37
C LYS A 321 21.83 80.24 -56.81
N ASP A 322 20.57 80.61 -56.72
CA ASP A 322 20.13 81.97 -56.36
C ASP A 322 19.22 81.98 -55.11
N VAL A 323 19.24 80.90 -54.31
CA VAL A 323 18.47 80.82 -53.05
C VAL A 323 19.35 81.24 -51.88
N LYS A 324 18.87 82.20 -51.09
CA LYS A 324 19.56 82.65 -49.87
C LYS A 324 19.74 81.47 -48.91
N LYS A 325 20.94 81.37 -48.34
CA LYS A 325 21.29 80.30 -47.37
C LYS A 325 20.63 80.48 -45.99
N ASP A 326 19.86 81.54 -45.80
CA ASP A 326 19.06 81.79 -44.62
C ASP A 326 17.58 81.51 -44.95
N ILE A 327 17.00 80.48 -44.32
CA ILE A 327 15.62 80.04 -44.60
C ILE A 327 14.76 80.18 -43.34
N TYR A 328 13.51 80.58 -43.50
CA TYR A 328 12.61 80.91 -42.41
C TYR A 328 11.45 79.91 -42.31
N LEU A 329 11.36 79.19 -41.20
CA LEU A 329 10.21 78.34 -40.86
C LEU A 329 9.24 79.14 -40.00
N VAL A 330 8.05 79.41 -40.51
CA VAL A 330 7.03 80.23 -39.84
C VAL A 330 6.13 79.34 -38.99
N VAL A 331 6.14 79.57 -37.67
CA VAL A 331 5.35 78.80 -36.69
C VAL A 331 4.31 79.69 -36.00
N PRO A 332 3.20 79.11 -35.48
CA PRO A 332 2.22 79.85 -34.69
C PRO A 332 2.84 80.45 -33.42
N ASN A 333 2.43 81.65 -33.04
CA ASN A 333 2.94 82.35 -31.85
C ASN A 333 2.80 81.56 -30.55
N ASN A 334 1.73 80.78 -30.39
CA ASN A 334 1.49 79.98 -29.20
C ASN A 334 2.43 78.78 -29.07
N THR A 335 3.24 78.46 -30.09
CA THR A 335 4.16 77.31 -30.10
C THR A 335 5.63 77.67 -29.86
N VAL A 336 5.94 78.96 -29.71
CA VAL A 336 7.31 79.49 -29.54
C VAL A 336 8.02 78.89 -28.33
N HIS A 337 7.30 78.73 -27.22
CA HIS A 337 7.84 78.26 -25.94
C HIS A 337 8.40 76.83 -25.98
N VAL A 338 8.10 76.07 -27.04
CA VAL A 338 8.53 74.68 -27.23
C VAL A 338 9.97 74.61 -27.75
N PHE A 339 10.50 75.72 -28.28
CA PHE A 339 11.84 75.77 -28.87
C PHE A 339 12.85 76.37 -27.89
N GLU A 340 13.90 75.61 -27.56
CA GLU A 340 15.04 76.10 -26.77
C GLU A 340 15.97 77.01 -27.61
N SER A 341 16.05 76.73 -28.92
CA SER A 341 16.81 77.53 -29.90
C SER A 341 15.93 77.84 -31.10
N TYR A 342 16.02 79.08 -31.59
CA TYR A 342 15.29 79.57 -32.76
C TYR A 342 16.14 79.58 -34.04
N VAL A 343 17.39 79.12 -33.95
CA VAL A 343 18.32 79.03 -35.08
C VAL A 343 18.90 77.62 -35.12
N VAL A 344 18.76 76.97 -36.27
CA VAL A 344 19.38 75.68 -36.56
C VAL A 344 20.48 75.91 -37.60
N ASN A 345 21.72 75.66 -37.21
CA ASN A 345 22.89 75.88 -38.08
C ASN A 345 23.35 74.54 -38.68
N HIS A 346 23.31 74.43 -40.00
CA HIS A 346 23.72 73.24 -40.73
C HIS A 346 25.09 73.40 -41.43
N GLY A 347 25.87 74.43 -41.06
CA GLY A 347 27.17 74.76 -41.64
C GLY A 347 27.06 75.43 -43.01
N ASP A 348 26.36 74.78 -43.94
CA ASP A 348 26.18 75.26 -45.32
C ASP A 348 25.01 76.26 -45.46
N TYR A 349 24.09 76.27 -44.50
CA TYR A 349 22.91 77.13 -44.44
C TYR A 349 22.36 77.22 -43.01
N ARG A 350 21.51 78.22 -42.75
CA ARG A 350 20.86 78.46 -41.45
C ARG A 350 19.36 78.48 -41.61
N VAL A 351 18.66 77.84 -40.67
CA VAL A 351 17.20 77.84 -40.61
C VAL A 351 16.76 78.59 -39.36
N TYR A 352 15.93 79.61 -39.55
CA TYR A 352 15.36 80.42 -38.50
C TYR A 352 13.91 80.00 -38.25
N ILE A 353 13.58 79.72 -36.99
CA ILE A 353 12.20 79.45 -36.56
C ILE A 353 11.61 80.79 -36.12
N VAL A 354 10.59 81.25 -36.86
CA VAL A 354 10.06 82.60 -36.72
C VAL A 354 8.55 82.58 -36.54
N THR A 355 8.01 83.57 -35.84
CA THR A 355 6.56 83.72 -35.69
C THR A 355 5.97 84.61 -36.76
N VAL A 356 4.65 84.53 -36.91
CA VAL A 356 3.88 85.40 -37.81
C VAL A 356 4.13 86.88 -37.52
N ASP A 357 4.18 87.28 -36.25
CA ASP A 357 4.40 88.68 -35.86
C ASP A 357 5.84 89.16 -36.13
N SER A 358 6.80 88.25 -36.22
CA SER A 358 8.21 88.57 -36.49
C SER A 358 8.50 88.78 -37.98
N LEU A 359 7.55 88.47 -38.86
CA LEU A 359 7.74 88.55 -40.32
C LEU A 359 8.07 89.97 -40.78
N GLU A 360 7.33 90.99 -40.33
CA GLU A 360 7.54 92.37 -40.78
C GLU A 360 8.93 92.93 -40.38
N PRO A 361 9.39 92.80 -39.12
CA PRO A 361 10.75 93.18 -38.73
C PRO A 361 11.85 92.46 -39.53
N ILE A 362 11.68 91.16 -39.80
CA ILE A 362 12.66 90.37 -40.55
C ILE A 362 12.75 90.87 -41.99
N LEU A 363 11.61 91.13 -42.63
CA LEU A 363 11.58 91.66 -44.00
C LEU A 363 12.25 93.03 -44.10
N LEU A 364 12.00 93.93 -43.13
CA LEU A 364 12.67 95.23 -43.07
C LEU A 364 14.18 95.10 -42.85
N SER A 365 14.61 94.15 -42.00
CA SER A 365 16.04 93.87 -41.79
C SER A 365 16.71 93.34 -43.06
N LEU A 366 16.06 92.41 -43.77
CA LEU A 366 16.58 91.86 -45.02
C LEU A 366 16.67 92.95 -46.11
N LYS A 367 15.67 93.83 -46.17
CA LYS A 367 15.69 94.99 -47.06
C LYS A 367 16.78 96.00 -46.70
N ARG A 368 17.07 96.20 -45.42
CA ARG A 368 18.15 97.10 -44.96
C ARG A 368 19.56 96.55 -45.26
N ILE A 369 19.73 95.23 -45.38
CA ILE A 369 21.01 94.62 -45.79
C ILE A 369 21.36 95.01 -47.24
N GLU A 370 20.36 95.25 -48.09
CA GLU A 370 20.54 95.81 -49.45
C GLU A 370 21.31 97.15 -49.44
N GLU A 371 21.21 97.93 -48.36
CA GLU A 371 21.90 99.22 -48.22
C GLU A 371 23.38 99.09 -47.78
N TYR A 372 23.79 97.95 -47.20
CA TYR A 372 25.14 97.73 -46.64
C TYR A 372 26.12 97.02 -47.60
N GLU A 373 25.65 96.50 -48.73
CA GLU A 373 26.51 95.81 -49.72
C GLU A 373 27.38 96.78 -50.54
N PHE A 374 27.25 98.10 -50.31
CA PHE A 374 28.20 99.11 -50.79
C PHE A 374 29.48 99.13 -49.93
N ALA A 375 30.29 98.07 -50.05
CA ALA A 375 31.62 97.92 -49.45
C ALA A 375 32.70 98.86 -50.05
N GLU A 376 32.31 100.06 -50.46
CA GLU A 376 33.23 101.16 -50.86
C GLU A 376 33.64 102.03 -49.66
N GLN A 377 33.21 101.69 -48.43
CA GLN A 377 33.41 102.52 -47.22
C GLN A 377 34.42 101.98 -46.19
N LEU A 378 35.16 100.90 -46.46
CA LEU A 378 36.19 100.38 -45.53
C LEU A 378 37.53 101.11 -45.69
N SER A 379 38.10 101.58 -44.58
CA SER A 379 39.33 102.37 -44.59
C SER A 379 40.57 101.51 -44.90
N PRO A 380 41.65 102.09 -45.47
CA PRO A 380 42.90 101.36 -45.72
C PRO A 380 43.54 100.74 -44.46
N GLU A 381 43.39 101.36 -43.28
CA GLU A 381 43.98 100.89 -42.02
C GLU A 381 43.36 99.57 -41.53
N GLU A 382 42.03 99.45 -41.60
CA GLU A 382 41.30 98.25 -41.18
C GLU A 382 41.67 97.03 -42.05
N ARG A 383 42.02 97.26 -43.32
CA ARG A 383 42.51 96.21 -44.22
C ARG A 383 43.91 95.74 -43.83
N GLU A 384 44.78 96.64 -43.38
CA GLU A 384 46.15 96.32 -42.98
C GLU A 384 46.19 95.50 -41.68
N ASP A 385 45.33 95.82 -40.71
CA ASP A 385 45.25 95.07 -39.44
C ASP A 385 44.77 93.63 -39.63
N ILE A 386 43.80 93.39 -40.52
CA ILE A 386 43.34 92.03 -40.85
C ILE A 386 44.49 91.23 -41.48
N CYS A 387 45.22 91.82 -42.44
CA CYS A 387 46.39 91.20 -43.05
C CYS A 387 47.47 90.85 -42.01
N ARG A 388 47.68 91.71 -41.01
CA ARG A 388 48.66 91.49 -39.93
C ARG A 388 48.31 90.27 -39.07
N VAL A 389 47.04 90.12 -38.69
CA VAL A 389 46.58 89.00 -37.86
C VAL A 389 46.70 87.68 -38.62
N ILE A 390 46.27 87.64 -39.88
CA ILE A 390 46.35 86.45 -40.73
C ILE A 390 47.81 86.05 -40.96
N GLY A 391 48.70 87.02 -41.22
CA GLY A 391 50.14 86.77 -41.37
C GLY A 391 50.77 86.16 -40.11
N ARG A 392 50.41 86.67 -38.92
CA ARG A 392 50.90 86.14 -37.64
C ARG A 392 50.42 84.70 -37.40
N LEU A 393 49.15 84.43 -37.66
CA LEU A 393 48.57 83.10 -37.52
C LEU A 393 49.27 82.10 -38.45
N SER A 394 49.45 82.47 -39.73
CA SER A 394 50.15 81.65 -40.72
C SER A 394 51.56 81.30 -40.25
N HIS A 395 52.34 82.29 -39.78
CA HIS A 395 53.70 82.05 -39.31
C HIS A 395 53.75 81.09 -38.10
N LEU A 396 52.87 81.26 -37.11
CA LEU A 396 52.83 80.41 -35.92
C LEU A 396 52.52 78.95 -36.28
N THR A 397 51.53 78.73 -37.14
CA THR A 397 51.16 77.40 -37.61
C THR A 397 52.32 76.71 -38.35
N LYS A 398 53.01 77.45 -39.23
CA LYS A 398 54.19 76.93 -39.93
C LYS A 398 55.29 76.46 -38.97
N ARG A 399 55.58 77.24 -37.92
CA ARG A 399 56.57 76.87 -36.90
C ARG A 399 56.17 75.65 -36.10
N ARG A 400 54.89 75.50 -35.75
CA ARG A 400 54.41 74.33 -35.01
C ARG A 400 54.63 73.04 -35.80
N ILE A 401 54.28 73.04 -37.09
CA ILE A 401 54.47 71.89 -37.98
C ILE A 401 55.96 71.49 -38.05
N GLN A 402 56.87 72.47 -38.15
CA GLN A 402 58.31 72.18 -38.18
C GLN A 402 58.82 71.51 -36.89
N VAL A 403 58.38 71.98 -35.73
CA VAL A 403 58.76 71.41 -34.42
C VAL A 403 58.23 69.99 -34.26
N ASP A 404 56.95 69.79 -34.57
CA ASP A 404 56.34 68.46 -34.46
C ASP A 404 57.00 67.46 -35.43
N SER A 405 57.34 67.91 -36.66
CA SER A 405 58.10 67.10 -37.61
C SER A 405 59.47 66.67 -37.07
N PHE A 406 60.20 67.58 -36.41
CA PHE A 406 61.50 67.27 -35.79
C PHE A 406 61.37 66.21 -34.69
N PHE A 407 60.42 66.38 -33.77
CA PHE A 407 60.23 65.42 -32.67
C PHE A 407 59.77 64.05 -33.17
N CYS A 408 58.95 64.01 -34.22
CA CYS A 408 58.62 62.76 -34.89
C CYS A 408 59.89 62.05 -35.39
N ASP A 409 60.78 62.74 -36.10
CA ASP A 409 62.01 62.15 -36.62
C ASP A 409 62.94 61.63 -35.51
N GLU A 410 63.08 62.36 -34.39
CA GLU A 410 63.87 61.90 -33.23
C GLU A 410 63.23 60.71 -32.53
N ALA A 411 61.90 60.69 -32.37
CA ALA A 411 61.18 59.55 -31.82
C ALA A 411 61.35 58.30 -32.70
N PHE A 412 61.34 58.43 -34.02
CA PHE A 412 61.62 57.31 -34.94
C PHE A 412 63.05 56.80 -34.84
N LYS A 413 64.03 57.67 -34.62
CA LYS A 413 65.43 57.24 -34.40
C LYS A 413 65.53 56.44 -33.11
N ALA A 414 64.96 56.94 -32.01
CA ALA A 414 64.91 56.23 -30.74
C ALA A 414 64.23 54.86 -30.87
N LEU A 415 63.09 54.79 -31.58
CA LEU A 415 62.40 53.51 -31.85
C LEU A 415 63.27 52.52 -32.65
N LYS A 416 63.99 52.98 -33.67
CA LYS A 416 64.92 52.12 -34.43
C LYS A 416 66.07 51.60 -33.58
N GLU A 417 66.60 52.43 -32.69
CA GLU A 417 67.66 52.02 -31.75
C GLU A 417 67.15 50.99 -30.72
N CYS A 418 65.86 50.99 -30.38
CA CYS A 418 65.24 49.95 -29.56
C CYS A 418 65.11 48.59 -30.28
N GLY A 419 65.30 48.52 -31.60
CA GLY A 419 65.11 47.30 -32.42
C GLY A 419 66.21 46.24 -32.31
N CYS A 420 67.24 46.42 -31.47
CA CYS A 420 68.35 45.48 -31.27
C CYS A 420 68.29 44.74 -29.92
N LEU A 421 67.08 44.45 -29.45
CA LEU A 421 66.83 43.64 -28.24
C LEU A 421 66.98 42.13 -28.55
N PRO A 422 67.56 41.32 -27.63
CA PRO A 422 67.53 39.86 -27.71
C PRO A 422 66.09 39.32 -27.81
N ASP A 423 65.89 38.21 -28.53
CA ASP A 423 64.57 37.67 -28.88
C ASP A 423 63.62 37.52 -27.68
N GLU A 424 64.12 37.08 -26.52
CA GLU A 424 63.32 36.93 -25.29
C GLU A 424 62.81 38.26 -24.71
N LEU A 425 63.59 39.35 -24.86
CA LEU A 425 63.18 40.69 -24.42
C LEU A 425 62.30 41.37 -25.45
N ALA A 426 62.50 41.07 -26.74
CA ALA A 426 61.67 41.57 -27.82
C ALA A 426 60.22 41.07 -27.71
N GLU A 427 60.01 39.77 -27.44
CA GLU A 427 58.66 39.20 -27.23
C GLU A 427 57.92 39.85 -26.07
N LYS A 428 58.60 40.01 -24.92
CA LYS A 428 58.03 40.68 -23.74
C LYS A 428 57.70 42.15 -24.00
N THR A 429 58.56 42.86 -24.73
CA THR A 429 58.34 44.29 -25.06
C THR A 429 57.10 44.44 -25.95
N LEU A 430 56.93 43.55 -26.93
CA LEU A 430 55.76 43.50 -27.81
C LEU A 430 54.47 43.17 -27.05
N GLU A 431 54.55 42.31 -26.03
CA GLU A 431 53.42 42.02 -25.13
C GLU A 431 53.02 43.24 -24.30
N TYR A 432 54.00 43.96 -23.73
CA TYR A 432 53.75 45.20 -23.00
C TYR A 432 53.17 46.30 -23.90
N GLU A 433 53.69 46.48 -25.12
CA GLU A 433 53.18 47.45 -26.10
C GLU A 433 51.72 47.17 -26.48
N ARG A 434 51.36 45.90 -26.73
CA ARG A 434 49.96 45.49 -26.96
C ARG A 434 49.07 45.78 -25.75
N SER A 435 49.61 45.70 -24.54
CA SER A 435 48.86 45.90 -23.30
C SER A 435 48.72 47.38 -22.90
N ALA A 436 49.63 48.23 -23.34
CA ALA A 436 49.68 49.65 -23.00
C ALA A 436 48.66 50.45 -23.84
N LYS A 437 47.55 50.84 -23.21
CA LYS A 437 46.55 51.73 -23.81
C LYS A 437 46.88 53.18 -23.47
N LEU A 438 47.63 53.86 -24.33
CA LEU A 438 47.82 55.31 -24.25
C LEU A 438 46.72 55.99 -25.10
N ASN A 439 45.54 56.19 -24.50
CA ASN A 439 44.31 56.56 -25.21
C ASN A 439 44.13 58.09 -25.31
N PRO A 440 43.57 58.61 -26.42
CA PRO A 440 42.15 59.02 -26.40
C PRO A 440 41.44 58.91 -27.78
N PRO A 441 40.10 58.87 -27.92
CA PRO A 441 38.98 58.28 -27.18
C PRO A 441 38.25 57.16 -27.98
N GLN A 442 38.83 56.67 -29.09
CA GLN A 442 38.12 55.80 -30.04
C GLN A 442 38.80 54.45 -30.32
N GLU A 443 39.98 54.18 -29.79
CA GLU A 443 40.71 52.95 -30.13
C GLU A 443 40.33 51.79 -29.20
N ARG A 444 39.30 51.03 -29.61
CA ARG A 444 38.71 49.94 -28.80
C ARG A 444 39.45 48.60 -28.89
N ARG A 445 40.56 48.50 -29.63
CA ARG A 445 41.37 47.28 -29.75
C ARG A 445 42.86 47.62 -29.78
N ALA A 446 43.67 46.79 -29.14
CA ALA A 446 45.13 46.87 -29.14
C ALA A 446 45.65 46.60 -30.56
N LYS A 447 45.75 47.65 -31.37
CA LYS A 447 46.25 47.57 -32.74
C LYS A 447 47.74 47.90 -32.70
N ILE A 448 48.57 46.96 -33.11
CA ILE A 448 50.00 47.20 -33.27
C ILE A 448 50.15 48.12 -34.47
N ILE A 449 50.82 49.26 -34.27
CA ILE A 449 51.11 50.16 -35.37
C ILE A 449 52.46 49.71 -35.94
N ALA A 450 52.45 49.16 -37.15
CA ALA A 450 53.69 48.69 -37.76
C ALA A 450 54.59 49.87 -38.15
N ASP A 451 55.88 49.80 -37.81
CA ASP A 451 56.89 50.82 -38.16
C ASP A 451 56.83 51.26 -39.63
N ARG A 452 56.56 50.31 -40.53
CA ARG A 452 56.49 50.54 -41.97
C ARG A 452 55.27 51.39 -42.38
N GLU A 453 54.16 51.27 -41.66
CA GLU A 453 52.95 52.09 -41.91
C GLU A 453 53.16 53.50 -41.36
N LEU A 454 53.71 53.61 -40.16
CA LEU A 454 54.14 54.87 -39.55
C LEU A 454 55.13 55.65 -40.43
N GLN A 455 56.14 54.97 -40.98
CA GLN A 455 57.14 55.57 -41.87
C GLN A 455 56.52 56.10 -43.17
N LYS A 456 55.53 55.41 -43.73
CA LYS A 456 54.77 55.90 -44.90
C LYS A 456 53.94 57.15 -44.57
N SER A 457 53.29 57.18 -43.41
CA SER A 457 52.52 58.35 -42.98
C SER A 457 53.41 59.57 -42.78
N VAL A 458 54.58 59.39 -42.17
CA VAL A 458 55.57 60.47 -42.00
C VAL A 458 56.09 60.97 -43.34
N GLU A 459 56.36 60.08 -44.30
CA GLU A 459 56.80 60.46 -45.64
C GLU A 459 55.70 61.19 -46.43
N MET A 460 54.43 60.86 -46.19
CA MET A 460 53.28 61.57 -46.77
C MET A 460 53.15 63.00 -46.20
N VAL A 461 53.20 63.14 -44.88
CA VAL A 461 53.18 64.43 -44.19
C VAL A 461 54.37 65.30 -44.61
N ARG A 462 55.54 64.70 -44.83
CA ARG A 462 56.73 65.39 -45.33
C ARG A 462 56.53 65.93 -46.74
N LYS A 463 55.96 65.14 -47.66
CA LYS A 463 55.63 65.60 -49.03
C LYS A 463 54.60 66.72 -49.02
N GLU A 464 53.60 66.67 -48.15
CA GLU A 464 52.63 67.76 -47.98
C GLU A 464 53.28 69.02 -47.42
N ALA A 465 54.18 68.89 -46.44
CA ALA A 465 54.93 70.02 -45.91
C ALA A 465 55.84 70.65 -46.98
N GLU A 466 56.51 69.84 -47.81
CA GLU A 466 57.32 70.29 -48.94
C GLU A 466 56.47 71.03 -50.00
N PHE A 467 55.28 70.52 -50.32
CA PHE A 467 54.33 71.19 -51.22
C PHE A 467 53.88 72.57 -50.69
N LEU A 468 53.73 72.70 -49.38
CA LEU A 468 53.39 73.96 -48.71
C LEU A 468 54.61 74.89 -48.51
N GLY A 469 55.78 74.52 -49.04
CA GLY A 469 57.03 75.30 -48.95
C GLY A 469 57.58 75.39 -47.53
N LEU A 470 57.27 74.42 -46.67
CA LEU A 470 57.77 74.35 -45.29
C LEU A 470 59.11 73.64 -45.25
N GLU A 471 60.13 74.31 -44.72
CA GLU A 471 61.48 73.76 -44.63
C GLU A 471 61.58 72.82 -43.40
N THR A 472 61.72 71.53 -43.63
CA THR A 472 61.83 70.47 -42.60
C THR A 472 63.20 69.78 -42.63
N THR A 473 64.20 70.43 -43.21
CA THR A 473 65.54 69.88 -43.44
C THR A 473 66.41 69.84 -42.19
N GLU A 474 67.56 69.17 -42.27
CA GLU A 474 68.53 68.98 -41.19
C GLU A 474 69.06 70.31 -40.58
N ALA A 475 68.96 71.43 -41.31
CA ALA A 475 69.29 72.77 -40.81
C ALA A 475 68.33 73.24 -39.69
N VAL A 476 67.03 72.97 -39.85
CA VAL A 476 66.03 73.27 -38.81
C VAL A 476 66.23 72.35 -37.62
N ALA A 477 66.53 71.08 -37.86
CA ALA A 477 66.85 70.10 -36.81
C ALA A 477 68.06 70.52 -35.95
N LYS A 478 69.14 71.04 -36.56
CA LYS A 478 70.29 71.60 -35.83
C LYS A 478 69.91 72.78 -34.95
N THR A 479 69.02 73.64 -35.44
CA THR A 479 68.55 74.81 -34.68
C THR A 479 67.73 74.40 -33.47
N VAL A 480 66.84 73.41 -33.61
CA VAL A 480 66.03 72.89 -32.50
C VAL A 480 66.89 72.16 -31.48
N ARG A 481 67.88 71.34 -31.90
CA ARG A 481 68.82 70.68 -30.97
C ARG A 481 69.74 71.64 -30.22
N GLY A 482 70.06 72.79 -30.81
CA GLY A 482 70.88 73.83 -30.19
C GLY A 482 70.12 74.74 -29.22
N MET A 483 68.82 74.52 -29.00
CA MET A 483 68.05 75.27 -28.01
C MET A 483 68.46 74.82 -26.59
N PRO A 484 68.94 75.73 -25.73
CA PRO A 484 69.26 75.39 -24.34
C PRO A 484 67.98 75.06 -23.59
N LEU A 485 67.76 73.77 -23.30
CA LEU A 485 66.67 73.27 -22.47
C LEU A 485 67.16 73.26 -21.01
N LEU A 486 67.02 74.43 -20.35
CA LEU A 486 67.43 74.73 -18.97
C LEU A 486 68.96 74.81 -18.77
N ASN A 487 69.53 75.99 -19.04
CA ASN A 487 70.64 76.46 -18.19
C ASN A 487 69.99 77.06 -16.93
N GLU A 488 70.00 76.27 -15.86
CA GLU A 488 69.95 76.78 -14.50
C GLU A 488 71.26 77.52 -14.19
N ASP A 489 71.15 78.80 -13.86
CA ASP A 489 71.87 79.41 -12.75
C ASP A 489 70.76 80.05 -11.89
N SER A 490 70.27 79.39 -10.85
CA SER A 490 70.88 79.19 -9.53
C SER A 490 70.66 80.41 -8.61
N GLU A 491 69.94 80.12 -7.51
CA GLU A 491 70.10 80.67 -6.16
C GLU A 491 69.68 82.14 -5.95
N GLU A 492 68.53 82.40 -5.30
CA GLU A 492 68.28 82.30 -3.85
C GLU A 492 69.10 83.28 -3.00
N ASP A 493 68.41 83.83 -2.00
CA ASP A 493 68.89 84.58 -0.85
C ASP A 493 69.38 86.02 -1.04
N GLN A 494 68.50 86.97 -0.70
CA GLN A 494 68.67 87.64 0.59
C GLN A 494 67.40 88.32 1.10
N GLU A 495 66.86 87.69 2.15
CA GLU A 495 66.30 88.31 3.34
C GLU A 495 66.78 89.75 3.66
N ARG A 496 65.82 90.56 4.16
CA ARG A 496 65.94 91.69 5.12
C ARG A 496 66.21 93.13 4.60
N VAL A 497 65.26 93.98 5.02
CA VAL A 497 65.23 95.46 5.18
C VAL A 497 64.92 96.28 3.93
#